data_AF-A0A2L2Z3S5-F1
#
_entry.id   AF-A0A2L2Z3S5-F1
#
_cell.length_a   1.000
_cell.length_b   1.000
_cell.length_c   1.000
_cell.angle_alpha   90.00
_cell.angle_beta   90.00
_cell.angle_gamma   90.00
#
_symmetry.space_group_name_H-M   'P 1'
#
loop_
_entity.id
_entity.type
_entity.pdbx_description
1 polymer ?
#
loop_
_entity_poly.entity_id
_entity_poly.type
_entity_poly.pdbx_seq_one_letter_code
_entity_poly.pdbx_strand_id
1 'polypeptide(L)'
;LLNHGNKLFACGTNGFSPECSWRDINSLKTNVEYFEGKTLCPYSPYANSTALMTTQGDYYLASTIDFTETDPVIFKGQWNPPILRTIQYDTKRL
;
A
#
# COMPACT_ATOMS: atom_id res chain seq x y z
N LEU A 1 5.18 -11.49 -4.62
CA LEU A 1 5.88 -10.90 -3.45
C LEU A 1 6.26 -9.47 -3.83
N LEU A 2 5.92 -8.49 -2.98
CA LEU A 2 6.26 -7.08 -3.20
C LEU A 2 7.72 -6.85 -2.79
N ASN A 3 8.65 -7.20 -3.68
CA ASN A 3 10.08 -7.14 -3.43
C ASN A 3 10.72 -6.05 -4.31
N HIS A 4 11.68 -5.32 -3.74
CA HIS A 4 12.57 -4.43 -4.48
C HIS A 4 13.99 -4.58 -3.93
N GLY A 5 14.91 -5.09 -4.77
CA GLY A 5 16.25 -5.48 -4.36
C GLY A 5 16.23 -6.68 -3.38
N ASN A 6 16.87 -6.51 -2.22
CA ASN A 6 16.89 -7.48 -1.11
C ASN A 6 15.87 -7.17 0.00
N LYS A 7 14.92 -6.25 -0.26
CA LYS A 7 13.94 -5.80 0.73
C LYS A 7 12.53 -6.18 0.32
N LEU A 8 11.82 -6.80 1.25
CA LEU A 8 10.39 -7.08 1.16
C LEU A 8 9.60 -5.90 1.74
N PHE A 9 8.62 -5.43 0.97
CA PHE A 9 7.63 -4.47 1.42
C PHE A 9 6.41 -5.21 1.99
N ALA A 10 6.02 -4.88 3.21
CA ALA A 10 4.88 -5.49 3.88
C ALA A 10 4.00 -4.43 4.52
N CYS A 11 2.69 -4.50 4.27
CA CYS A 11 1.69 -3.64 4.87
C CYS A 11 0.59 -4.47 5.52
N GLY A 12 0.02 -3.95 6.60
CA GLY A 12 -1.09 -4.58 7.31
C GLY A 12 -2.06 -3.54 7.84
N THR A 13 -3.29 -3.97 8.09
CA THR A 13 -4.37 -3.13 8.60
C THR A 13 -4.12 -2.65 10.03
N ASN A 14 -3.30 -3.40 10.79
CA ASN A 14 -2.87 -3.10 12.15
C ASN A 14 -4.03 -2.59 13.04
N GLY A 15 -5.09 -3.38 13.13
CA GLY A 15 -6.25 -3.05 13.97
C GLY A 15 -6.99 -1.77 13.53
N PHE A 16 -7.22 -1.60 12.23
CA PHE A 16 -7.78 -0.38 11.65
C PHE A 16 -6.90 0.86 11.81
N SER A 17 -5.58 0.67 11.91
CA SER A 17 -4.56 1.71 11.89
C SER A 17 -3.41 1.31 10.96
N PRO A 18 -3.62 1.34 9.62
CA PRO A 18 -2.68 0.89 8.60
C PRO A 18 -1.22 1.19 8.89
N GLU A 19 -0.38 0.16 8.83
CA GLU A 19 1.06 0.27 9.05
C GLU A 19 1.81 -0.57 8.02
N CYS A 20 2.96 -0.07 7.59
CA CYS A 20 3.83 -0.72 6.63
C CYS A 20 5.27 -0.77 7.13
N SER A 21 6.03 -1.72 6.58
CA SER A 21 7.42 -1.95 6.95
C SER A 21 8.25 -2.45 5.76
N TRP A 22 9.53 -2.10 5.77
CA TRP A 22 10.55 -2.75 4.94
C TRP A 22 11.28 -3.81 5.76
N ARG A 23 11.45 -5.01 5.19
CA ARG A 23 12.09 -6.16 5.84
C ARG A 23 13.17 -6.74 4.96
N ASP A 24 14.24 -7.24 5.54
CA ASP A 24 15.24 -7.98 4.77
C ASP A 24 14.67 -9.34 4.35
N ILE A 25 14.81 -9.70 3.08
CA ILE A 25 14.27 -10.96 2.56
C ILE A 25 14.94 -12.20 3.20
N ASN A 26 16.20 -12.07 3.62
CA ASN A 26 16.96 -13.13 4.28
C ASN A 26 16.75 -13.11 5.80
N SER A 27 16.23 -12.02 6.38
CA SER A 27 15.93 -11.89 7.81
C SER A 27 14.58 -11.22 8.04
N LEU A 28 13.50 -11.96 7.80
CA LEU A 28 12.11 -11.48 7.89
C LEU A 28 11.69 -11.00 9.30
N LYS A 29 12.45 -11.38 10.34
CA LYS A 29 12.23 -10.92 11.73
C LYS A 29 12.79 -9.53 11.98
N THR A 30 13.77 -9.11 11.20
CA THR A 30 14.42 -7.82 11.35
C THR A 30 13.64 -6.80 10.53
N ASN A 31 12.83 -5.98 11.20
CA ASN A 31 12.21 -4.84 10.57
C ASN A 31 13.28 -3.76 10.39
N VAL A 32 13.45 -3.30 9.16
CA VAL A 32 14.42 -2.26 8.82
C VAL A 32 13.83 -0.89 9.15
N GLU A 33 12.54 -0.71 8.88
CA GLU A 33 11.84 0.57 9.05
C GLU A 33 10.32 0.35 9.11
N TYR A 34 9.61 1.17 9.88
CA TYR A 34 8.15 1.26 9.95
C TYR A 34 7.68 2.63 9.50
N PHE A 35 6.52 2.69 8.84
CA PHE A 35 5.91 3.93 8.38
C PHE A 35 4.38 3.79 8.31
N GLU A 36 3.71 4.94 8.30
CA GLU A 36 2.26 5.01 8.20
C GLU A 36 1.77 4.34 6.91
N GLY A 37 0.81 3.43 7.03
CA GLY A 37 0.28 2.65 5.91
C GLY A 37 -0.92 3.30 5.22
N LYS A 38 -1.29 4.53 5.60
CA LYS A 38 -2.39 5.26 4.97
C LYS A 38 -2.10 5.41 3.49
N THR A 39 -3.09 5.12 2.63
CA THR A 39 -2.95 5.04 1.15
C THR A 39 -2.07 3.90 0.61
N LEU A 40 -1.51 3.06 1.47
CA LEU A 40 -0.64 1.93 1.07
C LEU A 40 -1.29 0.57 1.36
N CYS A 41 -2.24 0.50 2.29
CA CYS A 41 -3.12 -0.66 2.51
C CYS A 41 -4.47 -0.21 3.10
N PRO A 42 -5.52 -1.05 3.05
CA PRO A 42 -6.82 -0.71 3.65
C PRO A 42 -6.78 -0.64 5.17
N TYR A 43 -7.75 0.06 5.74
CA TYR A 43 -8.02 0.07 7.18
C TYR A 43 -8.62 -1.25 7.66
N SER A 44 -9.57 -1.79 6.90
CA SER A 44 -10.33 -2.97 7.29
C SER A 44 -9.71 -4.25 6.74
N PRO A 45 -9.65 -5.34 7.54
CA PRO A 45 -9.21 -6.65 7.05
C PRO A 45 -10.22 -7.31 6.09
N TYR A 46 -11.45 -6.78 6.03
CA TYR A 46 -12.50 -7.27 5.13
C TYR A 46 -12.50 -6.55 3.77
N ALA A 47 -11.74 -5.45 3.64
CA ALA A 47 -11.62 -4.74 2.38
C ALA A 47 -10.78 -5.55 1.38
N ASN A 48 -11.31 -5.71 0.17
CA ASN A 48 -10.55 -6.29 -0.93
C ASN A 48 -9.43 -5.34 -1.35
N SER A 49 -8.24 -5.87 -1.58
CA SER A 49 -7.10 -5.09 -2.04
C SER A 49 -6.25 -5.85 -3.05
N THR A 50 -5.66 -5.11 -3.99
CA THR A 50 -4.64 -5.59 -4.91
C THR A 50 -3.45 -4.65 -4.84
N ALA A 51 -2.25 -5.20 -4.68
CA ALA A 51 -1.03 -4.42 -4.60
C ALA A 51 0.05 -5.00 -5.53
N LEU A 52 0.86 -4.13 -6.13
CA LEU A 52 1.95 -4.47 -7.02
C LEU A 52 3.15 -3.56 -6.78
N MET A 53 4.35 -4.14 -6.80
CA MET A 53 5.61 -3.40 -6.78
C MET A 53 6.38 -3.76 -8.05
N THR A 54 6.74 -2.74 -8.83
CA THR A 54 7.51 -2.91 -10.06
C THR A 54 9.00 -3.08 -9.74
N THR A 55 9.76 -3.58 -10.72
CA THR A 55 11.22 -3.67 -10.63
C THR A 55 11.92 -2.33 -10.52
N GLN A 56 11.25 -1.25 -10.92
CA GLN A 56 11.71 0.13 -10.86
C GLN A 56 11.38 0.80 -9.51
N GLY A 57 10.69 0.10 -8.60
CA GLY A 57 10.32 0.60 -7.28
C GLY A 57 8.99 1.37 -7.25
N ASP A 58 8.27 1.47 -8.38
CA ASP A 58 6.90 2.00 -8.37
C ASP A 58 5.97 1.03 -7.63
N TYR A 59 5.22 1.56 -6.66
CA TYR A 59 4.19 0.83 -5.93
C TYR A 59 2.81 1.19 -6.45
N TYR A 60 1.96 0.19 -6.64
CA TYR A 60 0.57 0.36 -7.04
C TYR A 60 -0.34 -0.33 -6.04
N LEU A 61 -1.44 0.34 -5.68
CA LEU A 61 -2.48 -0.18 -4.81
C LEU A 61 -3.84 0.06 -5.47
N ALA A 62 -4.71 -0.94 -5.44
CA ALA A 62 -6.13 -0.80 -5.70
C ALA A 62 -6.89 -1.31 -4.47
N SER A 63 -7.55 -0.40 -3.75
CA SER A 63 -8.24 -0.68 -2.48
C SER A 63 -9.11 0.51 -2.08
N THR A 64 -9.85 0.41 -0.98
CA THR A 64 -10.32 1.57 -0.20
C THR A 64 -9.19 2.09 0.70
N ILE A 65 -9.15 3.40 0.93
CA ILE A 65 -8.07 4.07 1.71
C ILE A 65 -8.57 4.91 2.87
N ASP A 66 -9.87 4.94 3.10
CA ASP A 66 -10.52 5.61 4.22
C ASP A 66 -11.08 4.58 5.21
N PHE A 67 -11.24 5.00 6.47
CA PHE A 67 -11.80 4.15 7.52
C PHE A 67 -13.23 3.69 7.21
N THR A 68 -13.99 4.52 6.50
CA THR A 68 -15.39 4.27 6.15
C THR A 68 -15.58 3.42 4.89
N GLU A 69 -14.49 3.00 4.22
CA GLU A 69 -14.50 2.22 2.97
C GLU A 69 -15.29 2.87 1.81
N THR A 70 -15.35 4.21 1.77
CA THR A 70 -16.11 4.99 0.78
C THR A 70 -15.25 5.60 -0.32
N ASP A 71 -13.93 5.55 -0.19
CA ASP A 71 -12.97 6.10 -1.16
C ASP A 71 -12.18 4.96 -1.83
N PRO A 72 -12.79 4.24 -2.80
CA PRO A 72 -12.04 3.30 -3.63
C PRO A 72 -11.05 4.07 -4.51
N VAL A 73 -9.83 3.56 -4.61
CA VAL A 73 -8.75 4.25 -5.32
C VAL A 73 -7.85 3.25 -6.03
N ILE A 74 -7.35 3.65 -7.21
CA ILE A 74 -6.10 3.11 -7.77
C ILE A 74 -5.03 4.16 -7.54
N PHE A 75 -4.03 3.80 -6.75
CA PHE A 75 -2.95 4.66 -6.26
C PHE A 75 -1.61 4.21 -6.82
N LYS A 76 -0.78 5.14 -7.28
CA LYS A 76 0.65 4.95 -7.57
C LYS A 76 1.45 5.67 -6.49
N GLY A 77 2.14 4.89 -5.67
CA GLY A 77 2.68 5.28 -4.38
C GLY A 77 4.07 5.91 -4.34
N GLN A 78 4.54 6.01 -3.10
CA GLN A 78 5.10 7.21 -2.47
C GLN A 78 6.58 7.51 -2.75
N TRP A 79 7.35 6.51 -3.17
CA TRP A 79 8.81 6.63 -3.28
C TRP A 79 9.30 7.17 -4.62
N ASN A 80 8.48 7.09 -5.66
CA ASN A 80 8.85 7.54 -7.00
C ASN A 80 7.83 8.57 -7.53
N PRO A 81 8.11 9.87 -7.40
CA PRO A 81 7.21 10.91 -7.86
C PRO A 81 7.03 10.87 -9.40
N PRO A 82 5.87 11.32 -9.92
CA PRO A 82 4.74 11.88 -9.18
C PRO A 82 3.88 10.79 -8.52
N ILE A 83 3.34 11.12 -7.35
CA ILE A 83 2.28 10.33 -6.71
C ILE A 83 1.00 10.55 -7.51
N LEU A 84 0.33 9.46 -7.90
CA LEU A 84 -0.89 9.53 -8.72
C LEU A 84 -2.02 8.78 -8.03
N ARG A 85 -3.25 9.27 -8.20
CA ARG A 85 -4.46 8.58 -7.78
C ARG A 85 -5.59 8.79 -8.78
N THR A 86 -6.56 7.88 -8.77
CA THR A 86 -7.85 8.10 -9.44
C THR A 86 -8.60 9.28 -8.83
N ILE A 87 -9.46 9.92 -9.64
CA ILE A 87 -10.29 11.03 -9.18
C ILE A 87 -11.26 10.51 -8.12
N GLN A 88 -11.35 11.25 -7.01
CA GLN A 88 -12.21 10.92 -5.89
C GLN A 88 -13.69 11.13 -6.26
N TYR A 89 -14.56 10.21 -5.84
CA TYR A 89 -16.02 10.30 -6.01
C TYR A 89 -16.49 10.42 -7.47
N ASP A 90 -15.73 9.86 -8.43
CA ASP A 90 -16.12 9.78 -9.84
C ASP A 90 -16.45 8.34 -10.22
N THR A 91 -17.74 8.02 -10.25
CA THR A 91 -18.26 6.68 -10.54
C THR A 91 -17.95 6.18 -11.95
N LYS A 92 -17.53 7.06 -12.87
CA LYS A 92 -17.05 6.64 -14.19
C LYS A 92 -15.65 6.05 -14.15
N ARG A 93 -14.89 6.35 -13.08
CA ARG A 93 -13.51 5.90 -12.90
C ARG A 93 -13.43 4.72 -11.94
N LEU A 94 -14.24 4.67 -10.88
CA LEU A 94 -14.34 3.58 -9.90
C LEU A 94 -15.73 3.47 -9.27
#